data_AF-A0A1H8AYW7-F1
#
_entry.id   AF-A0A1H8AYW7-F1
#
_cell.length_a   1.000
_cell.length_b   1.000
_cell.length_c   1.000
_cell.angle_alpha   90.00
_cell.angle_beta   90.00
_cell.angle_gamma   90.00
#
_symmetry.space_group_name_H-M   'P 1'
#
loop_
_entity.id
_entity.type
_entity.pdbx_description
1 polymer ?
#
loop_
_entity_poly.entity_id
_entity_poly.type
_entity_poly.pdbx_seq_one_letter_code
_entity_poly.pdbx_strand_id
1 'polypeptide(L)'
;AFFATHGITRIHRVLTDNAKNYRISHAFQQACAELGARQKFTRPHCPWTNGKAERFNRTLATEWAYHRPYTSNQHRTQALGPWLKHYNTARPHSALGGRPPISRLTPSS
;
A
#
# COMPACT_ATOMS: atom_id res chain seq x y z
N ALA A 1 4.94 4.05 13.82
CA ALA A 1 5.35 4.47 12.46
C ALA A 1 6.04 3.31 11.74
N PHE A 2 5.31 2.47 10.98
CA PHE A 2 5.89 1.30 10.29
C PHE A 2 7.01 1.71 9.31
N PHE A 3 6.81 2.77 8.54
CA PHE A 3 7.83 3.25 7.59
C PHE A 3 9.11 3.69 8.31
N ALA A 4 8.99 4.43 9.41
CA ALA A 4 10.14 4.90 10.18
C ALA A 4 10.95 3.73 10.80
N THR A 5 10.29 2.69 11.31
CA THR A 5 10.99 1.50 11.85
C THR A 5 11.74 0.71 10.77
N HIS A 6 11.47 0.97 9.49
CA HIS A 6 12.13 0.35 8.34
C HIS A 6 13.04 1.34 7.59
N GLY A 7 13.49 2.41 8.25
CA GLY A 7 14.44 3.38 7.68
C GLY A 7 13.84 4.39 6.71
N ILE A 8 12.52 4.38 6.51
CA ILE A 8 11.82 5.39 5.70
C ILE A 8 11.38 6.51 6.65
N THR A 9 12.29 7.46 6.85
CA THR A 9 12.09 8.60 7.75
C THR A 9 11.22 9.69 7.14
N ARG A 10 11.08 9.71 5.80
CA ARG A 10 10.30 10.73 5.08
C ARG A 10 9.52 10.15 3.91
N ILE A 11 8.24 10.52 3.80
CA ILE A 11 7.40 10.26 2.63
C ILE A 11 7.29 11.58 1.85
N HIS A 12 7.89 11.65 0.66
CA HIS A 12 7.88 12.88 -0.12
C HIS A 12 6.54 13.13 -0.84
N ARG A 13 5.91 12.07 -1.33
CA ARG A 13 4.72 12.17 -2.19
C ARG A 13 3.79 10.98 -2.00
N VAL A 14 2.50 11.24 -2.12
CA VAL A 14 1.44 10.20 -2.18
C VAL A 14 0.80 10.30 -3.56
N LEU A 15 0.85 9.23 -4.35
CA LEU A 15 0.25 9.17 -5.69
C LEU A 15 -1.07 8.40 -5.62
N THR A 16 -2.15 8.99 -6.13
CA THR A 16 -3.47 8.35 -6.26
C THR A 16 -4.02 8.51 -7.67
N ASP A 17 -5.10 7.77 -7.98
CA ASP A 17 -5.93 8.10 -9.13
C ASP A 17 -6.76 9.39 -8.90
N ASN A 18 -7.59 9.73 -9.89
CA ASN A 18 -8.41 10.94 -9.88
C ASN A 18 -9.79 10.77 -9.23
N ALA A 19 -10.03 9.69 -8.49
CA ALA A 19 -11.31 9.49 -7.83
C ALA A 19 -11.62 10.63 -6.82
N LYS A 20 -12.92 10.95 -6.67
CA LYS A 20 -13.39 12.08 -5.87
C LYS A 20 -12.99 11.99 -4.39
N ASN A 21 -12.92 10.76 -3.86
CA ASN A 21 -12.44 10.49 -2.50
C ASN A 21 -10.99 10.92 -2.25
N TYR A 22 -10.14 10.99 -3.29
CA TYR A 22 -8.78 11.51 -3.15
C TYR A 22 -8.69 12.99 -3.55
N ARG A 23 -9.47 13.43 -4.55
CA ARG A 23 -9.40 14.82 -5.04
C ARG A 23 -10.11 15.83 -4.14
N ILE A 24 -11.26 15.47 -3.59
CA ILE A 24 -12.18 16.42 -2.91
C ILE A 24 -12.14 16.24 -1.40
N SER A 25 -11.76 15.06 -0.89
CA SER A 25 -11.76 14.78 0.54
C SER A 25 -10.74 15.63 1.30
N HIS A 26 -11.23 16.53 2.15
CA HIS A 26 -10.39 17.29 3.08
C HIS A 26 -9.67 16.38 4.07
N ALA A 27 -10.31 15.29 4.53
CA ALA A 27 -9.67 14.33 5.44
C ALA A 27 -8.45 13.67 4.80
N PHE A 28 -8.52 13.35 3.50
CA PHE A 28 -7.38 12.76 2.79
C PHE A 28 -6.25 13.78 2.55
N GLN A 29 -6.61 15.01 2.18
CA GLN A 29 -5.65 16.11 2.01
C GLN A 29 -4.93 16.40 3.34
N GLN A 30 -5.67 16.42 4.45
CA GLN A 30 -5.14 16.61 5.79
C GLN A 30 -4.19 15.48 6.21
N ALA A 31 -4.56 14.22 5.96
CA ALA A 31 -3.68 13.09 6.23
C ALA A 31 -2.35 13.18 5.44
N CYS A 32 -2.41 13.64 4.18
CA CYS A 32 -1.18 13.89 3.40
C CYS A 32 -0.34 15.03 3.99
N ALA A 33 -0.98 16.10 4.49
CA ALA A 33 -0.30 17.22 5.12
C ALA A 33 0.36 16.82 6.45
N GLU A 34 -0.31 16.02 7.29
CA GLU A 34 0.23 15.47 8.54
C GLU A 34 1.43 14.55 8.29
N LEU A 35 1.43 13.82 7.19
CA LEU A 35 2.59 13.03 6.74
C LEU A 35 3.73 13.89 6.16
N GLY A 36 3.53 15.19 5.96
CA GLY A 36 4.47 16.09 5.28
C GLY A 36 4.68 15.73 3.79
N ALA A 37 3.72 15.04 3.18
CA ALA A 37 3.83 14.49 1.84
C ALA A 37 3.01 15.30 0.84
N ARG A 38 3.57 15.55 -0.36
CA ARG A 38 2.83 16.19 -1.46
C ARG A 38 1.90 15.18 -2.14
N GLN A 39 0.60 15.46 -2.14
CA GLN A 39 -0.35 14.70 -2.93
C GLN A 39 -0.09 14.89 -4.44
N LYS A 40 -0.10 13.78 -5.19
CA LYS A 40 -0.01 13.74 -6.65
C LYS A 40 -1.12 12.85 -7.19
N PHE A 41 -1.54 13.17 -8.41
CA PHE A 41 -2.55 12.40 -9.14
C PHE A 41 -1.94 11.78 -10.37
N THR A 42 -2.47 10.64 -10.79
CA THR A 42 -2.20 10.11 -12.12
C THR A 42 -2.61 11.13 -13.17
N ARG A 43 -1.84 11.22 -14.26
CA ARG A 43 -2.20 12.06 -15.39
C ARG A 43 -3.49 11.50 -16.03
N PRO A 44 -4.42 12.34 -16.50
CA PRO A 44 -5.56 11.86 -17.29
C PRO A 44 -5.11 10.92 -18.40
N HIS A 45 -5.88 9.85 -18.60
CA HIS A 45 -5.58 8.77 -19.57
C HIS A 45 -4.25 8.04 -19.33
N CYS A 46 -3.65 8.13 -18.13
CA CYS A 46 -2.42 7.39 -17.76
C CYS A 46 -2.61 6.42 -16.58
N PRO A 47 -3.59 5.50 -16.63
CA PRO A 47 -3.91 4.61 -15.50
C PRO A 47 -2.76 3.67 -15.15
N TRP A 48 -1.91 3.29 -16.11
CA TRP A 48 -0.77 2.38 -15.90
C TRP A 48 0.20 2.85 -14.82
N THR A 49 0.25 4.16 -14.53
CA THR A 49 1.07 4.73 -13.45
C THR A 49 0.62 4.29 -12.06
N ASN A 50 -0.65 3.90 -11.89
CA ASN A 50 -1.21 3.35 -10.66
C ASN A 50 -1.09 1.82 -10.57
N GLY A 51 -0.50 1.16 -11.58
CA GLY A 51 -0.50 -0.30 -11.70
C GLY A 51 0.11 -1.05 -10.52
N LYS A 52 1.01 -0.41 -9.75
CA LYS A 52 1.54 -0.99 -8.49
C LYS A 52 0.47 -1.12 -7.41
N ALA A 53 -0.34 -0.08 -7.21
CA ALA A 53 -1.43 -0.10 -6.25
C ALA A 53 -2.54 -1.06 -6.69
N GLU A 54 -2.86 -1.06 -7.99
CA GLU A 54 -3.86 -1.99 -8.55
C GLU A 54 -3.42 -3.46 -8.42
N ARG A 55 -2.16 -3.77 -8.71
CA ARG A 55 -1.60 -5.13 -8.53
C ARG A 55 -1.60 -5.54 -7.05
N PHE A 56 -1.26 -4.63 -6.14
CA PHE A 56 -1.37 -4.88 -4.71
C PHE A 56 -2.80 -5.19 -4.30
N ASN A 57 -3.78 -4.36 -4.69
CA ASN A 57 -5.19 -4.55 -4.35
C ASN A 57 -5.75 -5.87 -4.89
N ARG A 58 -5.35 -6.27 -6.11
CA ARG A 58 -5.71 -7.59 -6.66
C ARG A 58 -5.15 -8.73 -5.80
N THR A 59 -3.88 -8.62 -5.39
CA THR A 59 -3.23 -9.62 -4.54
C THR A 59 -3.90 -9.70 -3.17
N LEU A 60 -4.19 -8.55 -2.56
CA LEU A 60 -4.94 -8.42 -1.32
C LEU A 60 -6.32 -9.07 -1.40
N ALA A 61 -7.04 -8.86 -2.52
CA ALA A 61 -8.34 -9.47 -2.73
C ALA A 61 -8.24 -10.99 -2.78
N THR A 62 -7.33 -11.53 -3.60
CA THR A 62 -7.17 -12.98 -3.79
C THR A 62 -6.61 -13.69 -2.56
N GLU A 63 -5.59 -13.12 -1.91
CA GLU A 63 -4.83 -13.81 -0.86
C GLU A 63 -5.28 -13.49 0.56
N TRP A 64 -6.07 -12.44 0.75
CA TRP A 64 -6.65 -12.10 2.05
C TRP A 64 -8.18 -12.04 1.99
N ALA A 65 -8.76 -11.16 1.17
CA ALA A 65 -10.20 -10.88 1.27
C ALA A 65 -11.06 -12.11 0.91
N TYR A 66 -10.64 -12.90 -0.07
CA TYR A 66 -11.37 -14.04 -0.60
C TYR A 66 -10.61 -15.38 -0.49
N HIS A 67 -9.51 -15.40 0.25
CA HIS A 67 -8.70 -16.62 0.42
C HIS A 67 -9.45 -17.74 1.15
N ARG A 68 -10.33 -17.38 2.09
CA ARG A 68 -11.09 -18.33 2.91
C ARG A 68 -12.41 -17.71 3.37
N PRO A 69 -13.43 -18.51 3.70
CA PRO A 69 -14.59 -17.99 4.40
C PRO A 69 -14.17 -17.42 5.76
N TYR A 70 -14.69 -16.24 6.08
CA TYR A 70 -14.54 -15.63 7.40
C TYR A 70 -15.86 -15.76 8.17
N THR A 71 -15.75 -16.14 9.43
CA THR A 71 -16.89 -16.29 10.34
C THR A 71 -17.46 -14.96 10.83
N SER A 72 -16.67 -13.87 10.76
CA SER A 72 -17.11 -12.52 11.10
C SER A 72 -16.22 -11.45 10.46
N ASN A 73 -16.71 -10.20 10.40
CA ASN A 73 -15.91 -9.06 9.97
C ASN A 73 -14.71 -8.82 10.90
N GLN A 74 -14.86 -9.05 12.22
CA GLN A 74 -13.77 -8.93 13.17
C GLN A 74 -12.65 -9.94 12.88
N HIS A 75 -13.01 -11.20 12.62
CA HIS A 75 -12.03 -12.23 12.24
C HIS A 75 -11.30 -11.83 10.94
N ARG A 76 -12.02 -11.30 9.93
CA ARG A 76 -11.41 -10.80 8.70
C ARG A 76 -10.42 -9.65 8.96
N THR A 77 -10.80 -8.70 9.80
CA THR A 77 -9.93 -7.56 10.20
C THR A 77 -8.69 -8.04 10.94
N GLN A 78 -8.83 -8.97 11.89
CA GLN A 78 -7.70 -9.54 12.63
C GLN A 78 -6.73 -10.31 11.73
N ALA A 79 -7.22 -10.94 10.66
CA ALA A 79 -6.37 -11.63 9.69
C ALA A 79 -5.53 -10.68 8.81
N LEU A 80 -5.93 -9.41 8.66
CA LEU A 80 -5.24 -8.45 7.79
C LEU A 80 -3.82 -8.13 8.26
N GLY A 81 -3.62 -7.93 9.57
CA GLY A 81 -2.31 -7.59 10.14
C GLY A 81 -1.24 -8.67 9.85
N PRO A 82 -1.48 -9.94 10.23
CA PRO A 82 -0.57 -11.04 9.90
C PRO A 82 -0.33 -11.19 8.41
N TRP A 83 -1.37 -11.03 7.57
CA TRP A 83 -1.23 -11.09 6.12
C TRP A 83 -0.33 -9.96 5.58
N LEU A 84 -0.51 -8.71 6.04
CA LEU A 84 0.34 -7.59 5.64
C LEU A 84 1.79 -7.78 6.06
N LYS A 85 2.04 -8.35 7.25
CA LYS A 85 3.39 -8.72 7.69
C LYS A 85 4.00 -9.73 6.72
N HIS A 86 3.29 -10.83 6.45
CA HIS A 86 3.75 -11.85 5.51
C HIS A 86 4.02 -11.26 4.11
N TYR A 87 3.08 -10.49 3.56
CA TYR A 87 3.21 -9.85 2.26
C TYR A 87 4.49 -9.02 2.17
N ASN A 88 4.77 -8.17 3.16
CA ASN A 88 5.91 -7.27 3.12
C ASN A 88 7.25 -7.96 3.42
N THR A 89 7.28 -8.98 4.30
CA THR A 89 8.54 -9.51 4.84
C THR A 89 8.92 -10.91 4.35
N ALA A 90 8.00 -11.68 3.77
CA ALA A 90 8.25 -13.09 3.45
C ALA A 90 7.67 -13.55 2.11
N ARG A 91 6.57 -12.96 1.63
CA ARG A 91 5.93 -13.38 0.38
C ARG A 91 6.90 -13.23 -0.80
N PRO A 92 7.09 -14.26 -1.65
CA PRO A 92 7.98 -14.15 -2.80
C PRO A 92 7.34 -13.34 -3.93
N HIS A 93 8.14 -12.47 -4.58
CA HIS A 93 7.73 -11.70 -5.76
C HIS A 93 8.60 -12.03 -6.96
N SER A 94 8.01 -12.50 -8.06
CA SER A 94 8.73 -12.83 -9.29
C SER A 94 9.50 -11.65 -9.86
N ALA A 95 8.91 -10.45 -9.85
CA ALA A 95 9.57 -9.20 -10.26
C ALA A 95 10.78 -8.82 -9.38
N LEU A 96 10.95 -9.46 -8.22
CA LEU A 96 12.05 -9.26 -7.29
C LEU A 96 12.98 -10.49 -7.20
N GLY A 97 12.89 -11.42 -8.15
CA GLY A 97 13.69 -12.65 -8.14
C GLY A 97 13.33 -13.58 -6.98
N GLY A 98 12.06 -13.62 -6.57
CA GLY A 98 11.58 -14.43 -5.45
C GLY A 98 11.76 -13.79 -4.08
N ARG A 99 12.34 -12.59 -4.00
CA ARG A 99 12.54 -11.87 -2.73
C ARG A 99 11.27 -11.11 -2.29
N PRO A 100 11.09 -10.86 -0.97
CA PRO A 100 9.96 -10.10 -0.46
C PRO A 100 10.09 -8.60 -0.72
N PRO A 101 8.99 -7.83 -0.70
CA PRO A 101 8.99 -6.39 -0.95
C PRO A 101 9.97 -5.59 -0.09
N ILE A 102 10.13 -5.96 1.18
CA ILE A 102 11.07 -5.32 2.11
C ILE A 102 12.52 -5.35 1.60
N SER A 103 12.90 -6.32 0.77
CA SER A 103 14.26 -6.43 0.22
C SER A 103 14.63 -5.28 -0.73
N ARG A 104 13.68 -4.43 -1.08
CA ARG A 104 13.90 -3.23 -1.91
C ARG A 104 14.15 -1.97 -1.09
N LEU A 105 13.96 -2.03 0.22
CA LEU A 105 14.33 -0.94 1.11
C LEU A 105 15.84 -0.98 1.32
N THR A 106 16.54 0.00 0.75
CA THR A 106 17.89 0.33 1.18
C THR A 106 17.77 1.24 2.39
N PRO A 107 18.37 0.92 3.55
CA PRO A 107 18.46 1.88 4.65
C PRO A 107 19.18 3.12 4.11
N SER A 108 18.51 4.27 4.15
CA SER A 108 19.22 5.53 3.96
C SER A 108 20.21 5.64 5.12
N SER A 109 21.51 5.60 4.81
CA SER A 109 22.57 5.94 5.77
C SER A 109 22.44 7.40 6.20
#